data_AF-A0A972DB69-F1
#
_entry.id   AF-A0A972DB69-F1
#
_cell.length_a   1.000
_cell.length_b   1.000
_cell.length_c   1.000
_cell.angle_alpha   90.00
_cell.angle_beta   90.00
_cell.angle_gamma   90.00
#
_symmetry.space_group_name_H-M   'P 1'
#
loop_
_entity.id
_entity.type
_entity.pdbx_description
1 polymer ?
#
loop_
_entity_poly.entity_id
_entity_poly.type
_entity_poly.pdbx_seq_one_letter_code
_entity_poly.pdbx_strand_id
1 'polypeptide(L)'
;MRSFVLTLLLVFASTARADDAPGPEGTSSIFVVSFPRGMLVIDGEVTDVRTPTTGHPVPPGEHEIAVLWGEDELSPPQTVVVREGRTTHLYFRRTPGESARALCDEGRDEACFALVGEAIRAGDGAATIARAEEYLARFPNGAYAKIATSIVESKDVILEAEMEEMKKRLLPLALGALAVLAAIVLLVRLRPRRDSERQP
;
A
#
# COMPACT_ATOMS: atom_id res chain seq x y z
N MET A 1 23.69 9.60 -9.16
CA MET A 1 22.75 8.54 -9.58
C MET A 1 22.09 7.95 -8.33
N ARG A 2 21.20 8.71 -7.70
CA ARG A 2 20.54 8.42 -6.41
C ARG A 2 19.24 9.23 -6.39
N SER A 3 18.13 8.69 -6.92
CA SER A 3 16.74 9.20 -6.74
C SER A 3 15.77 8.45 -7.66
N PHE A 4 15.57 7.15 -7.42
CA PHE A 4 14.48 6.39 -8.08
C PHE A 4 13.67 5.56 -7.08
N VAL A 5 14.24 5.27 -5.90
CA VAL A 5 13.66 4.35 -4.91
C VAL A 5 12.74 5.07 -3.92
N LEU A 6 12.92 6.37 -3.69
CA LEU A 6 12.12 7.15 -2.73
C LEU A 6 10.67 7.43 -3.23
N THR A 7 10.40 7.26 -4.52
CA THR A 7 9.09 7.54 -5.14
C THR A 7 8.11 6.37 -5.00
N LEU A 8 8.59 5.15 -4.76
CA LEU A 8 7.72 3.97 -4.68
C LEU A 8 6.96 3.87 -3.34
N LEU A 9 7.43 4.56 -2.30
CA LEU A 9 6.94 4.42 -0.92
C LEU A 9 5.94 5.48 -0.47
N LEU A 10 5.72 6.53 -1.25
CA LEU A 10 4.72 7.57 -0.93
C LEU A 10 3.31 7.25 -1.45
N VAL A 11 3.13 6.15 -2.18
CA VAL A 11 1.84 5.84 -2.85
C VAL A 11 0.77 5.30 -1.89
N PHE A 12 1.13 4.83 -0.69
CA PHE A 12 0.17 4.19 0.24
C PHE A 12 -0.21 5.00 1.48
N ALA A 13 0.39 6.18 1.70
CA ALA A 13 0.11 7.00 2.88
C ALA A 13 0.01 8.51 2.56
N SER A 14 -0.91 8.92 1.69
CA SER A 14 -1.36 10.32 1.70
C SER A 14 -2.60 10.54 0.85
N THR A 15 -3.69 10.89 1.54
CA THR A 15 -4.63 11.84 0.95
C THR A 15 -3.91 13.19 0.88
N ALA A 16 -3.84 13.76 -0.33
CA ALA A 16 -3.35 15.10 -0.71
C ALA A 16 -1.88 15.23 -1.21
N ARG A 17 -1.79 15.50 -2.53
CA ARG A 17 -0.80 16.31 -3.28
C ARG A 17 0.69 15.90 -3.19
N ALA A 18 1.18 15.23 -4.25
CA ALA A 18 2.38 15.63 -5.02
C ALA A 18 2.72 14.59 -6.12
N ASP A 19 2.21 14.78 -7.35
CA ASP A 19 2.61 14.01 -8.55
C ASP A 19 3.38 14.93 -9.51
N ASP A 20 4.69 15.14 -9.33
CA ASP A 20 5.56 15.89 -10.29
C ASP A 20 6.83 15.12 -10.68
N ALA A 21 6.68 14.17 -11.62
CA ALA A 21 7.77 13.53 -12.33
C ALA A 21 7.21 13.11 -13.70
N PRO A 22 7.58 13.82 -14.78
CA PRO A 22 7.04 13.55 -16.11
C PRO A 22 7.60 12.22 -16.63
N GLY A 23 6.69 11.29 -16.97
CA GLY A 23 7.00 10.18 -17.86
C GLY A 23 7.26 10.65 -19.30
N PRO A 24 7.62 9.74 -20.22
CA PRO A 24 7.84 10.10 -21.63
C PRO A 24 6.61 10.85 -22.18
N GLU A 25 6.86 12.05 -22.70
CA GLU A 25 5.84 13.00 -23.17
C GLU A 25 4.82 12.30 -24.07
N GLY A 26 3.52 12.52 -23.78
CA GLY A 26 2.41 11.97 -24.55
C GLY A 26 1.92 10.57 -24.16
N THR A 27 2.49 9.88 -23.18
CA THR A 27 1.96 8.58 -22.70
C THR A 27 1.53 8.60 -21.25
N SER A 28 0.22 8.60 -21.02
CA SER A 28 -0.40 8.33 -19.71
C SER A 28 -1.14 6.99 -19.76
N SER A 29 -1.29 6.36 -18.60
CA SER A 29 -1.85 5.01 -18.52
C SER A 29 -2.62 4.76 -17.24
N ILE A 30 -3.42 3.69 -17.24
CA ILE A 30 -4.09 3.16 -16.06
C ILE A 30 -3.71 1.71 -15.83
N PHE A 31 -3.55 1.37 -14.56
CA PHE A 31 -3.32 0.02 -14.08
C PHE A 31 -4.53 -0.40 -13.24
N VAL A 32 -5.39 -1.26 -13.79
CA VAL A 32 -6.67 -1.63 -13.18
C VAL A 32 -6.63 -3.09 -12.75
N VAL A 33 -6.90 -3.33 -11.47
CA VAL A 33 -7.05 -4.66 -10.87
C VAL A 33 -8.48 -4.83 -10.40
N SER A 34 -9.09 -5.99 -10.67
CA SER A 34 -10.47 -6.27 -10.27
C SER A 34 -10.68 -7.67 -9.73
N PHE A 35 -11.56 -7.77 -8.73
CA PHE A 35 -12.03 -9.02 -8.15
C PHE A 35 -13.56 -9.08 -8.13
N PRO A 36 -14.22 -9.96 -8.90
CA PRO A 36 -13.64 -10.86 -9.90
C PRO A 36 -13.06 -10.09 -11.10
N ARG A 37 -12.30 -10.77 -11.95
CA ARG A 37 -11.89 -10.22 -13.25
C ARG A 37 -13.11 -9.85 -14.08
N GLY A 38 -13.02 -8.70 -14.74
CA GLY A 38 -14.04 -8.21 -15.66
C GLY A 38 -13.44 -7.47 -16.85
N MET A 39 -14.31 -7.00 -17.74
CA MET A 39 -13.93 -6.14 -18.85
C MET A 39 -13.78 -4.70 -18.36
N LEU A 40 -12.72 -4.04 -18.78
CA LEU A 40 -12.50 -2.63 -18.45
C LEU A 40 -13.51 -1.75 -19.20
N VAL A 41 -14.10 -0.80 -18.48
CA VAL A 41 -15.02 0.20 -19.02
C VAL A 41 -14.44 1.59 -18.76
N ILE A 42 -14.38 2.43 -19.79
CA ILE A 42 -13.82 3.79 -19.73
C ILE A 42 -14.87 4.74 -20.30
N ASP A 43 -15.27 5.74 -19.52
CA ASP A 43 -16.23 6.78 -19.93
C ASP A 43 -17.55 6.19 -20.50
N GLY A 44 -17.98 5.05 -19.96
CA GLY A 44 -19.17 4.31 -20.37
C GLY A 44 -18.96 3.33 -21.53
N GLU A 45 -17.80 3.29 -22.16
CA GLU A 45 -17.48 2.36 -23.26
C GLU A 45 -16.77 1.10 -22.75
N VAL A 46 -17.32 -0.08 -23.09
CA VAL A 46 -16.70 -1.37 -22.78
C VAL A 46 -15.54 -1.62 -23.74
N THR A 47 -14.35 -1.78 -23.19
CA THR A 47 -13.13 -2.09 -23.95
C THR A 47 -13.00 -3.60 -24.19
N ASP A 48 -12.03 -4.01 -25.01
CA ASP A 48 -11.63 -5.41 -25.21
C ASP A 48 -10.61 -5.90 -24.17
N VAL A 49 -10.24 -5.05 -23.20
CA VAL A 49 -9.22 -5.34 -22.21
C VAL A 49 -9.85 -5.95 -20.96
N ARG A 50 -9.36 -7.13 -20.57
CA ARG A 50 -9.75 -7.79 -19.32
C ARG A 50 -8.78 -7.43 -18.20
N THR A 51 -9.30 -7.15 -17.01
CA THR A 51 -8.47 -6.92 -15.82
C THR A 51 -7.74 -8.21 -15.41
N PRO A 52 -6.52 -8.16 -14.84
CA PRO A 52 -5.73 -6.95 -14.58
C PRO A 52 -5.11 -6.37 -15.87
N THR A 53 -5.06 -5.03 -15.96
CA THR A 53 -4.39 -4.36 -17.10
C THR A 53 -2.88 -4.29 -16.89
N THR A 54 -2.11 -4.09 -17.96
CA THR A 54 -0.65 -3.86 -17.90
C THR A 54 -0.32 -2.46 -18.40
N GLY A 55 -0.75 -1.43 -17.66
CA GLY A 55 -0.51 -0.04 -18.04
C GLY A 55 -1.27 0.35 -19.32
N HIS A 56 -2.59 0.19 -19.30
CA HIS A 56 -3.44 0.51 -20.45
C HIS A 56 -3.38 2.01 -20.77
N PRO A 57 -3.06 2.42 -22.01
CA PRO A 57 -2.91 3.83 -22.35
C PRO A 57 -4.26 4.54 -22.31
N VAL A 58 -4.32 5.68 -21.64
CA VAL A 58 -5.51 6.54 -21.55
C VAL A 58 -5.05 7.98 -21.65
N PRO A 59 -5.72 8.85 -22.43
CA PRO A 59 -5.35 10.27 -22.52
C PRO A 59 -5.26 10.95 -21.15
N PRO A 60 -4.45 12.02 -21.01
CA PRO A 60 -4.50 12.84 -19.82
C PRO A 60 -5.86 13.54 -19.73
N GLY A 61 -6.50 13.50 -18.56
CA GLY A 61 -7.84 14.02 -18.38
C GLY A 61 -8.59 13.40 -17.21
N GLU A 62 -9.80 13.90 -16.97
CA GLU A 62 -10.75 13.25 -16.06
C GLU A 62 -11.44 12.11 -16.80
N HIS A 63 -11.44 10.92 -16.22
CA HIS A 63 -12.04 9.72 -16.77
C HIS A 63 -12.86 8.99 -15.72
N GLU A 64 -13.96 8.40 -16.15
CA GLU A 64 -14.76 7.49 -15.36
C GLU A 64 -14.36 6.05 -15.67
N ILE A 65 -13.78 5.35 -14.69
CA ILE A 65 -13.33 3.97 -14.88
C ILE A 65 -14.26 3.02 -14.13
N ALA A 66 -14.69 1.96 -14.79
CA ALA A 66 -15.48 0.88 -14.20
C ALA A 66 -15.01 -0.49 -14.73
N VAL A 67 -15.58 -1.55 -14.16
CA VAL A 67 -15.34 -2.93 -14.56
C VAL A 67 -16.68 -3.64 -14.74
N LEU A 68 -16.87 -4.27 -15.89
CA LEU A 68 -18.00 -5.14 -16.17
C LEU A 68 -17.64 -6.57 -15.74
N TRP A 69 -18.23 -7.03 -14.64
CA TRP A 69 -18.14 -8.39 -14.14
C TRP A 69 -19.16 -9.29 -14.84
N GLY A 70 -18.70 -10.38 -15.48
CA GLY A 70 -19.60 -11.25 -16.23
C GLY A 70 -20.17 -10.56 -17.48
N GLU A 71 -21.46 -10.73 -17.73
CA GLU A 71 -22.14 -10.18 -18.92
C GLU A 71 -22.91 -8.87 -18.64
N ASP A 72 -23.33 -8.66 -17.39
CA ASP A 72 -24.36 -7.67 -17.05
C ASP A 72 -24.10 -6.91 -15.73
N GLU A 73 -23.09 -7.28 -14.94
CA GLU A 73 -22.84 -6.66 -13.64
C GLU A 73 -21.74 -5.59 -13.73
N LEU A 74 -22.11 -4.32 -13.77
CA LEU A 74 -21.16 -3.21 -13.76
C LEU A 74 -20.76 -2.82 -12.33
N SER A 75 -19.47 -2.63 -12.09
CA SER A 75 -18.97 -2.07 -10.83
C SER A 75 -19.38 -0.61 -10.66
N PRO A 76 -19.49 -0.08 -9.42
CA PRO A 76 -19.56 1.35 -9.19
C PRO A 76 -18.36 2.07 -9.85
N PRO A 77 -18.57 3.13 -10.63
CA PRO A 77 -17.48 3.82 -11.30
C PRO A 77 -16.56 4.57 -10.32
N GLN A 78 -15.29 4.69 -10.69
CA GLN A 78 -14.29 5.52 -10.02
C GLN A 78 -13.85 6.64 -10.97
N THR A 79 -14.12 7.89 -10.59
CA THR A 79 -13.62 9.06 -11.30
C THR A 79 -12.16 9.30 -10.95
N VAL A 80 -11.30 9.37 -11.96
CA VAL A 80 -9.86 9.61 -11.80
C VAL A 80 -9.36 10.69 -12.73
N VAL A 81 -8.37 11.45 -12.26
CA VAL A 81 -7.63 12.39 -13.12
C VAL A 81 -6.33 11.71 -13.55
N VAL A 82 -6.27 11.29 -14.80
CA VAL A 82 -5.08 10.73 -15.44
C VAL A 82 -4.14 11.88 -15.79
N ARG A 83 -2.92 11.82 -15.27
CA ARG A 83 -1.88 12.82 -15.54
C ARG A 83 -0.93 12.33 -16.61
N GLU A 84 -0.43 13.26 -17.42
CA GLU A 84 0.56 12.97 -18.45
C GLU A 84 1.82 12.33 -17.84
N GLY A 85 2.33 11.28 -18.50
CA GLY A 85 3.53 10.58 -18.06
C GLY A 85 3.34 9.78 -16.76
N ARG A 86 2.11 9.60 -16.27
CA ARG A 86 1.79 8.84 -15.06
C ARG A 86 0.96 7.60 -15.35
N THR A 87 1.09 6.63 -14.46
CA THR A 87 0.19 5.47 -14.38
C THR A 87 -0.70 5.62 -13.16
N THR A 88 -2.01 5.69 -13.37
CA THR A 88 -3.00 5.72 -12.29
C THR A 88 -3.40 4.31 -11.91
N HIS A 89 -3.32 3.95 -10.63
CA HIS A 89 -3.65 2.61 -10.14
C HIS A 89 -5.07 2.57 -9.58
N LEU A 90 -5.86 1.59 -10.03
CA LEU A 90 -7.26 1.43 -9.66
C LEU A 90 -7.55 0.00 -9.21
N TYR A 91 -8.39 -0.10 -8.19
CA TYR A 91 -8.76 -1.37 -7.58
C TYR A 91 -10.27 -1.47 -7.46
N PHE A 92 -10.84 -2.49 -8.10
CA PHE A 92 -12.25 -2.82 -8.05
C PHE A 92 -12.44 -4.13 -7.28
N ARG A 93 -13.48 -4.17 -6.46
CA ARG A 93 -13.89 -5.38 -5.75
C ARG A 93 -15.40 -5.44 -5.73
N ARG A 94 -15.95 -6.51 -6.27
CA ARG A 94 -17.32 -6.93 -6.04
C ARG A 94 -17.41 -7.35 -4.58
N THR A 95 -18.22 -6.67 -3.80
CA THR A 95 -18.39 -6.94 -2.37
C THR A 95 -18.67 -8.43 -2.17
N PRO A 96 -17.80 -9.18 -1.48
CA PRO A 96 -18.05 -10.60 -1.29
C PRO A 96 -19.06 -10.82 -0.17
N GLY A 97 -20.03 -11.71 -0.40
CA GLY A 97 -20.69 -12.44 0.67
C GLY A 97 -19.79 -13.55 1.27
N GLU A 98 -18.60 -13.76 0.72
CA GLU A 98 -17.69 -14.86 1.04
C GLU A 98 -16.24 -14.37 1.22
N SER A 99 -15.57 -14.74 2.31
CA SER A 99 -14.24 -14.18 2.62
C SER A 99 -13.21 -14.49 1.52
N ALA A 100 -12.36 -13.51 1.17
CA ALA A 100 -11.27 -13.70 0.19
C ALA A 100 -10.34 -14.87 0.55
N ARG A 101 -10.25 -15.20 1.85
CA ARG A 101 -9.49 -16.35 2.34
C ARG A 101 -10.10 -17.69 1.90
N ALA A 102 -11.42 -17.87 2.04
CA ALA A 102 -12.10 -19.11 1.62
C ALA A 102 -11.91 -19.36 0.11
N LEU A 103 -12.15 -18.35 -0.70
CA LEU A 103 -11.96 -18.43 -2.16
C LEU A 103 -10.49 -18.69 -2.54
N CYS A 104 -9.54 -18.13 -1.79
CA CYS A 104 -8.12 -18.42 -1.98
C CYS A 104 -7.79 -19.90 -1.65
N ASP A 105 -8.37 -20.43 -0.57
CA ASP A 105 -8.17 -21.82 -0.15
C ASP A 105 -8.71 -22.80 -1.21
N GLU A 106 -9.78 -22.44 -1.92
CA GLU A 106 -10.32 -23.16 -3.10
C GLU A 106 -9.42 -23.08 -4.35
N GLY A 107 -8.33 -22.32 -4.31
CA GLY A 107 -7.39 -22.21 -5.42
C GLY A 107 -7.75 -21.13 -6.44
N ARG A 108 -8.62 -20.19 -6.10
CA ARG A 108 -8.90 -19.02 -6.95
C ARG A 108 -7.74 -18.04 -6.85
N ASP A 109 -6.93 -17.95 -7.91
CA ASP A 109 -5.74 -17.09 -7.94
C ASP A 109 -6.08 -15.63 -7.61
N GLU A 110 -7.16 -15.12 -8.18
CA GLU A 110 -7.64 -13.76 -7.95
C GLU A 110 -7.95 -13.49 -6.47
N ALA A 111 -8.60 -14.44 -5.79
CA ALA A 111 -8.92 -14.30 -4.38
C ALA A 111 -7.66 -14.35 -3.48
N CYS A 112 -6.66 -15.15 -3.86
CA CYS A 112 -5.38 -15.14 -3.14
C CYS A 112 -4.64 -13.82 -3.30
N PHE A 113 -4.65 -13.22 -4.49
CA PHE A 113 -4.06 -11.89 -4.66
C PHE A 113 -4.86 -10.79 -3.95
N ALA A 114 -6.17 -10.96 -3.78
CA ALA A 114 -7.00 -10.04 -3.01
C ALA A 114 -6.55 -9.91 -1.53
N LEU A 115 -5.91 -10.93 -0.96
CA LEU A 115 -5.29 -10.88 0.37
C LEU A 115 -4.05 -9.98 0.40
N VAL A 116 -3.29 -9.89 -0.71
CA VAL A 116 -2.20 -8.92 -0.86
C VAL A 116 -2.76 -7.50 -0.82
N GLY A 117 -3.83 -7.26 -1.57
CA GLY A 117 -4.52 -5.95 -1.57
C GLY A 117 -5.13 -5.56 -0.22
N GLU A 118 -5.48 -6.53 0.63
CA GLU A 118 -5.92 -6.28 2.02
C GLU A 118 -4.77 -5.78 2.90
N ALA A 119 -3.60 -6.42 2.83
CA ALA A 119 -2.41 -6.00 3.57
C ALA A 119 -1.94 -4.60 3.13
N ILE A 120 -1.96 -4.33 1.83
CA ILE A 120 -1.64 -3.01 1.26
C ILE A 120 -2.54 -1.91 1.85
N ARG A 121 -3.86 -2.14 1.86
CA ARG A 121 -4.82 -1.15 2.41
C ARG A 121 -4.70 -1.00 3.93
N ALA A 122 -4.25 -2.03 4.62
CA ALA A 122 -3.94 -1.96 6.04
C ALA A 122 -2.64 -1.19 6.32
N GLY A 123 -1.82 -0.92 5.30
CA GLY A 123 -0.50 -0.30 5.45
C GLY A 123 0.52 -1.22 6.11
N ASP A 124 0.31 -2.54 6.03
CA ASP A 124 1.20 -3.56 6.60
C ASP A 124 2.10 -4.11 5.49
N GLY A 125 3.29 -3.51 5.34
CA GLY A 125 4.28 -3.86 4.32
C GLY A 125 4.84 -5.25 4.53
N ALA A 126 5.13 -5.65 5.77
CA ALA A 126 5.55 -7.00 6.10
C ALA A 126 4.50 -8.05 5.69
N ALA A 127 3.22 -7.83 6.02
CA ALA A 127 2.14 -8.71 5.56
C ALA A 127 1.97 -8.67 4.04
N THR A 128 2.14 -7.50 3.41
CA THR A 128 2.05 -7.35 1.95
C THR A 128 3.07 -8.24 1.24
N ILE A 129 4.34 -8.20 1.68
CA ILE A 129 5.42 -9.04 1.15
C ILE A 129 5.10 -10.51 1.38
N ALA A 130 4.76 -10.89 2.62
CA ALA A 130 4.48 -12.29 2.96
C ALA A 130 3.33 -12.87 2.13
N ARG A 131 2.26 -12.10 1.89
CA ARG A 131 1.13 -12.54 1.04
C ARG A 131 1.50 -12.59 -0.44
N ALA A 132 2.38 -11.70 -0.92
CA ALA A 132 2.88 -11.76 -2.29
C ALA A 132 3.77 -13.01 -2.51
N GLU A 133 4.61 -13.37 -1.55
CA GLU A 133 5.40 -14.61 -1.57
C GLU A 133 4.49 -15.86 -1.52
N GLU A 134 3.49 -15.89 -0.64
CA GLU A 134 2.48 -16.96 -0.56
C GLU A 134 1.75 -17.12 -1.90
N TYR A 135 1.35 -16.01 -2.52
CA TYR A 135 0.71 -16.00 -3.83
C TYR A 135 1.62 -16.60 -4.92
N LEU A 136 2.88 -16.16 -5.02
CA LEU A 136 3.83 -16.66 -6.02
C LEU A 136 4.17 -18.14 -5.84
N ALA A 137 4.23 -18.62 -4.59
CA ALA A 137 4.46 -20.02 -4.30
C ALA A 137 3.32 -20.91 -4.82
N ARG A 138 2.07 -20.42 -4.72
CA ARG A 138 0.89 -21.17 -5.16
C ARG A 138 0.54 -20.97 -6.64
N PHE A 139 0.81 -19.78 -7.17
CA PHE A 139 0.48 -19.38 -8.54
C PHE A 139 1.68 -18.73 -9.24
N PRO A 140 2.76 -19.47 -9.51
CA PRO A 140 3.99 -18.92 -10.09
C PRO A 140 3.77 -18.29 -11.48
N ASN A 141 2.75 -18.76 -12.21
CA ASN A 141 2.32 -18.21 -13.51
C ASN A 141 0.88 -17.65 -13.46
N GLY A 142 0.40 -17.29 -12.27
CA GLY A 142 -0.95 -16.74 -12.08
C GLY A 142 -1.13 -15.38 -12.75
N ALA A 143 -2.39 -14.94 -12.89
CA ALA A 143 -2.70 -13.68 -13.59
C ALA A 143 -2.03 -12.45 -12.95
N TYR A 144 -1.70 -12.54 -11.66
CA TYR A 144 -1.08 -11.46 -10.89
C TYR A 144 0.40 -11.71 -10.56
N ALA A 145 1.02 -12.76 -11.13
CA ALA A 145 2.40 -13.15 -10.80
C ALA A 145 3.40 -12.02 -11.02
N LYS A 146 3.33 -11.31 -12.16
CA LYS A 146 4.22 -10.17 -12.43
C LYS A 146 4.14 -9.08 -11.36
N ILE A 147 2.93 -8.81 -10.87
CA ILE A 147 2.68 -7.77 -9.86
C ILE A 147 3.24 -8.25 -8.52
N ALA A 148 2.94 -9.49 -8.13
CA ALA A 148 3.47 -10.08 -6.91
C ALA A 148 5.01 -10.11 -6.92
N THR A 149 5.64 -10.42 -8.05
CA THR A 149 7.10 -10.38 -8.20
C THR A 149 7.64 -8.98 -7.95
N SER A 150 7.04 -7.95 -8.54
CA SER A 150 7.47 -6.56 -8.31
C SER A 150 7.36 -6.11 -6.84
N ILE A 151 6.37 -6.63 -6.11
CA ILE A 151 6.20 -6.39 -4.67
C ILE A 151 7.33 -7.07 -3.88
N VAL A 152 7.61 -8.35 -4.17
CA VAL A 152 8.66 -9.11 -3.47
C VAL A 152 10.05 -8.54 -3.77
N GLU A 153 10.32 -8.13 -5.00
CA GLU A 153 11.58 -7.49 -5.39
C GLU A 153 11.81 -6.14 -4.70
N SER A 154 10.74 -5.44 -4.28
CA SER A 154 10.81 -4.17 -3.56
C SER A 154 10.80 -4.31 -2.03
N LYS A 155 10.92 -5.53 -1.48
CA LYS A 155 10.82 -5.79 -0.04
C LYS A 155 11.77 -4.98 0.83
N ASP A 156 13.04 -4.84 0.41
CA ASP A 156 14.06 -4.17 1.22
C ASP A 156 13.70 -2.69 1.40
N VAL A 157 13.15 -2.10 0.35
CA VAL A 157 12.68 -0.72 0.33
C VAL A 157 11.49 -0.55 1.28
N ILE A 158 10.49 -1.43 1.17
CA ILE A 158 9.26 -1.40 1.99
C ILE A 158 9.61 -1.50 3.49
N LEU A 159 10.44 -2.49 3.86
CA LEU A 159 10.81 -2.73 5.25
C LEU A 159 11.68 -1.60 5.83
N GLU A 160 12.56 -0.99 5.04
CA GLU A 160 13.36 0.17 5.47
C GLU A 160 12.49 1.38 5.83
N ALA A 161 11.40 1.64 5.10
CA ALA A 161 10.50 2.73 5.45
C ALA A 161 9.68 2.47 6.70
N GLU A 162 9.19 1.24 6.89
CA GLU A 162 8.51 0.86 8.14
C GLU A 162 9.45 0.99 9.35
N MET A 163 10.70 0.58 9.18
CA MET A 163 11.76 0.74 10.19
C MET A 163 11.99 2.21 10.55
N GLU A 164 12.09 3.10 9.56
CA GLU A 164 12.26 4.54 9.81
C GLU A 164 11.02 5.19 10.43
N GLU A 165 9.81 4.76 10.06
CA GLU A 165 8.59 5.22 10.70
C GLU A 165 8.48 4.73 12.16
N MET A 166 8.82 3.47 12.41
CA MET A 166 8.90 2.90 13.75
C MET A 166 9.93 3.64 14.60
N LYS A 167 11.11 3.94 14.04
CA LYS A 167 12.17 4.71 14.72
C LYS A 167 11.71 6.12 15.08
N LYS A 168 10.98 6.82 14.20
CA LYS A 168 10.39 8.14 14.51
C LYS A 168 9.40 8.09 15.68
N ARG A 169 8.66 6.99 15.84
CA ARG A 169 7.73 6.80 16.97
C ARG A 169 8.44 6.40 18.26
N LEU A 170 9.48 5.55 18.18
CA LEU A 170 10.16 5.00 19.35
C LEU A 170 11.20 5.94 19.97
N LEU A 171 11.92 6.70 19.13
CA LEU A 171 13.00 7.60 19.58
C LEU A 171 12.55 8.67 20.59
N PRO A 172 11.42 9.40 20.40
CA PRO A 172 10.96 10.38 21.39
C PRO A 172 10.50 9.73 22.71
N LEU A 173 9.94 8.51 22.66
CA LEU A 173 9.56 7.76 23.86
C LEU A 173 10.79 7.34 24.67
N ALA A 174 11.82 6.85 23.99
CA ALA A 174 13.08 6.47 24.62
C ALA A 174 13.80 7.68 25.24
N LEU A 175 13.88 8.81 24.52
CA LEU A 175 14.45 10.05 25.03
C LEU A 175 13.65 10.61 26.22
N GLY A 176 12.31 10.55 26.16
CA GLY A 176 11.44 10.97 27.26
C GLY A 176 11.66 10.12 28.52
N ALA A 177 11.73 8.80 28.39
CA ALA A 177 12.00 7.90 29.51
C ALA A 177 13.38 8.18 30.15
N LEU A 178 14.40 8.45 29.33
CA LEU A 178 15.75 8.79 29.79
C LEU A 178 15.78 10.12 30.55
N ALA A 179 15.05 11.14 30.07
CA ALA A 179 14.94 12.43 30.74
C ALA A 179 14.24 12.33 32.11
N VAL A 180 13.18 11.51 32.20
CA VAL A 180 12.49 11.24 33.47
C VAL A 180 13.41 10.53 34.46
N LEU A 181 14.15 9.52 34.02
CA LEU A 181 15.15 8.82 34.84
C LEU A 181 16.22 9.78 35.37
N ALA A 182 16.76 10.65 34.51
CA ALA A 182 17.75 11.66 34.91
C ALA A 182 17.20 12.62 35.97
N ALA A 183 15.95 13.08 35.83
CA ALA A 183 15.28 13.93 36.81
C ALA A 183 15.07 13.23 38.17
N ILE A 184 14.70 11.95 38.17
CA ILE A 184 14.56 11.15 39.39
C ILE A 184 15.91 10.99 40.11
N VAL A 185 16.98 10.67 39.38
CA VAL A 185 18.33 10.58 39.97
C VAL A 185 18.77 11.92 40.56
N LEU A 186 18.49 13.03 39.87
CA LEU A 186 18.78 14.37 40.37
C LEU A 186 18.00 14.66 41.67
N LEU A 187 16.71 14.33 41.73
CA LEU A 187 15.89 14.49 42.94
C LEU A 187 16.36 13.63 44.12
N VAL A 188 16.83 12.40 43.86
CA VAL A 188 17.42 11.54 44.90
C VAL A 188 18.75 12.12 45.40
N ARG A 189 19.59 12.65 44.51
CA ARG A 189 20.87 13.29 44.89
C ARG A 189 20.70 14.63 45.58
N LEU A 190 19.66 15.38 45.24
CA LEU A 190 19.35 16.68 45.85
C LEU A 190 18.50 16.57 47.11
N ARG A 191 18.12 15.36 47.58
CA ARG A 191 17.50 15.22 48.89
C ARG A 191 18.50 15.71 49.95
N PRO A 192 18.22 16.83 50.65
CA PRO A 192 19.09 17.26 51.73
C PRO A 192 19.09 16.16 52.79
N ARG A 193 20.28 15.82 53.31
CA ARG A 193 20.39 15.10 54.59
C ARG A 193 19.52 15.87 55.58
N ARG A 194 18.41 15.29 56.01
CA ARG A 194 17.80 15.71 57.28
C ARG A 194 18.83 15.34 58.32
N ASP A 195 19.61 16.32 58.73
CA ASP A 195 20.50 16.20 59.86
C ASP A 195 19.64 15.83 61.06
N SER A 196 19.77 14.57 61.43
CA SER A 196 19.38 14.05 62.72
C SER A 196 20.39 14.59 63.73
N GLU A 197 20.13 15.78 64.26
CA GLU A 197 20.81 16.24 65.47
C GLU A 197 19.83 16.86 66.49
N ARG A 198 19.77 16.16 67.64
CA ARG A 198 19.57 16.60 69.04
C ARG A 198 18.12 16.87 69.48
N GLN A 199 17.46 15.92 70.18
CA GLN A 199 17.46 15.66 71.64
C GLN A 199 16.93 16.81 72.51
N PRO A 200 16.01 16.56 73.45
CA PRO A 200 16.21 16.98 74.84
C PRO A 200 17.12 16.00 75.61
#